data_AF-A0A2E4YAN3-F1
#
_entry.id   AF-A0A2E4YAN3-F1
#
_cell.length_a   1.000
_cell.length_b   1.000
_cell.length_c   1.000
_cell.angle_alpha   90.00
_cell.angle_beta   90.00
_cell.angle_gamma   90.00
#
_symmetry.space_group_name_H-M   'P 1'
#
loop_
_entity.id
_entity.type
_entity.pdbx_description
1 polymer ?
#
loop_
_entity_poly.entity_id
_entity_poly.type
_entity_poly.pdbx_seq_one_letter_code
_entity_poly.pdbx_strand_id
1 'polypeptide(L)'
;MRTKLTSMLGLFAGLAFLVSHPVASFADGEVGEHVNNMQAHLENYEGEIAWFLDELRKITTAYEGGGSSEYTSDMLIDNWEAVDFHAAIETNYIQIYASIWQGIYGVKTSLDSGDSPDSVDAEEAGLRKALWQGLGAVKLAARFQSEGLTAAKGDIDSRGLSSSETLDTIKSELDRAIAKSAERLPAEATDIVLNAYLELFEGLEGDLITLDAGLVEDLEKDFNVTLPQALSSELSLDALNQVVSQMKGKLDQSKKLMQEAENSRRSVF
;
A
#
# COMPACT_ATOMS: atom_id res chain seq x y z
N MET A 1 36.92 -59.82 -38.55
CA MET A 1 38.36 -60.00 -38.28
C MET A 1 39.08 -58.71 -38.69
N ARG A 2 39.98 -58.25 -37.82
CA ARG A 2 40.83 -57.04 -37.87
C ARG A 2 40.31 -55.78 -37.16
N THR A 3 41.26 -55.24 -36.42
CA THR A 3 41.20 -54.45 -35.20
C THR A 3 42.00 -53.16 -35.44
N LYS A 4 41.57 -52.08 -34.77
CA LYS A 4 42.32 -50.90 -34.29
C LYS A 4 42.96 -49.95 -35.32
N LEU A 5 42.64 -48.64 -35.21
CA LEU A 5 43.48 -47.69 -34.45
C LEU A 5 42.76 -46.34 -34.21
N THR A 6 42.71 -45.98 -32.92
CA THR A 6 42.77 -44.65 -32.29
C THR A 6 42.72 -43.35 -33.11
N SER A 7 41.87 -42.41 -32.68
CA SER A 7 42.33 -41.06 -32.33
C SER A 7 41.46 -40.49 -31.20
N MET A 8 42.11 -40.18 -30.08
CA MET A 8 41.61 -39.30 -29.03
C MET A 8 41.70 -37.87 -29.55
N LEU A 9 40.61 -37.12 -29.48
CA LEU A 9 40.67 -35.67 -29.26
C LEU A 9 39.48 -35.31 -28.39
N GLY A 10 39.76 -34.99 -27.13
CA GLY A 10 38.78 -34.39 -26.25
C GLY A 10 38.51 -32.96 -26.69
N LEU A 11 37.25 -32.54 -26.55
CA LEU A 11 36.94 -31.14 -26.31
C LEU A 11 35.73 -31.10 -25.37
N PHE A 12 35.96 -30.56 -24.17
CA PHE A 12 34.93 -30.11 -23.25
C PHE A 12 34.01 -29.12 -23.99
N ALA A 13 32.71 -29.38 -24.00
CA ALA A 13 31.70 -28.37 -24.27
C ALA A 13 30.83 -28.25 -23.02
N GLY A 14 30.98 -27.10 -22.35
CA GLY A 14 30.38 -26.79 -21.06
C GLY A 14 28.86 -26.85 -21.11
N LEU A 15 28.29 -27.45 -20.08
CA LEU A 15 26.89 -27.36 -19.73
C LEU A 15 26.62 -25.90 -19.31
N ALA A 16 26.08 -25.10 -20.22
CA ALA A 16 25.55 -23.79 -19.87
C ALA A 16 24.27 -24.01 -19.04
N PHE A 17 24.41 -24.01 -17.72
CA PHE A 17 23.29 -23.81 -16.80
C PHE A 17 22.82 -22.38 -17.01
N LEU A 18 21.73 -22.21 -17.76
CA LEU A 18 20.90 -21.02 -17.67
C LEU A 18 20.34 -20.99 -16.25
N VAL A 19 21.01 -20.25 -15.37
CA VAL A 19 20.41 -19.82 -14.11
C VAL A 19 19.34 -18.81 -14.51
N SER A 20 18.13 -19.31 -14.72
CA SER A 20 16.92 -18.51 -14.60
C SER A 20 16.95 -17.93 -13.19
N HIS A 21 17.19 -16.62 -13.09
CA HIS A 21 17.03 -15.89 -11.85
C HIS A 21 15.59 -16.13 -11.38
N PRO A 22 15.35 -16.43 -10.09
CA PRO A 22 13.99 -16.40 -9.58
C PRO A 22 13.50 -14.98 -9.77
N VAL A 23 12.50 -14.81 -10.62
CA VAL A 23 11.64 -13.63 -10.53
C VAL A 23 11.07 -13.73 -9.12
N ALA A 24 11.39 -12.75 -8.27
CA ALA A 24 10.78 -12.66 -6.96
C ALA A 24 9.27 -12.70 -7.20
N SER A 25 8.63 -13.78 -6.75
CA SER A 25 7.18 -13.84 -6.66
C SER A 25 6.87 -12.95 -5.48
N PHE A 26 6.76 -11.65 -5.71
CA PHE A 26 6.25 -10.76 -4.68
C PHE A 26 4.82 -11.21 -4.36
N ALA A 27 4.53 -11.41 -3.08
CA ALA A 27 3.16 -11.63 -2.67
C ALA A 27 2.42 -10.29 -2.78
N ASP A 28 1.09 -10.36 -2.84
CA ASP A 28 0.17 -9.25 -3.12
C ASP A 28 0.06 -8.25 -1.95
N GLY A 29 1.16 -8.02 -1.21
CA GLY A 29 1.18 -7.20 -0.01
C GLY A 29 0.32 -7.72 1.14
N GLU A 30 -0.42 -8.82 0.99
CA GLU A 30 -1.37 -9.34 1.98
C GLU A 30 -0.72 -9.70 3.33
N VAL A 31 -1.43 -9.47 4.43
CA VAL A 31 -0.98 -9.87 5.77
C VAL A 31 -0.75 -11.39 5.84
N GLY A 32 0.52 -11.80 5.99
CA GLY A 32 0.87 -13.22 6.00
C GLY A 32 1.97 -13.63 6.98
N GLU A 33 2.68 -14.70 6.61
CA GLU A 33 3.81 -15.23 7.39
C GLU A 33 4.90 -14.17 7.61
N HIS A 34 5.17 -13.35 6.59
CA HIS A 34 6.16 -12.29 6.66
C HIS A 34 5.86 -11.27 7.78
N VAL A 35 4.58 -10.93 8.03
CA VAL A 35 4.17 -10.05 9.14
C VAL A 35 4.29 -10.74 10.50
N ASN A 36 4.04 -12.04 10.56
CA ASN A 36 4.13 -12.83 11.81
C ASN A 36 5.55 -13.28 12.16
N ASN A 37 6.49 -13.16 11.22
CA ASN A 37 7.89 -13.54 11.37
C ASN A 37 8.82 -12.44 10.83
N MET A 38 8.55 -11.16 11.15
CA MET A 38 9.23 -10.02 10.53
C MET A 38 10.75 -10.10 10.62
N GLN A 39 11.29 -10.65 11.72
CA GLN A 39 12.74 -10.79 11.91
C GLN A 39 13.42 -11.62 10.81
N ALA A 40 12.73 -12.64 10.28
CA ALA A 40 13.24 -13.47 9.19
C ALA A 40 13.08 -12.81 7.80
N HIS A 41 12.20 -11.81 7.68
CA HIS A 41 11.88 -11.14 6.41
C HIS A 41 12.47 -9.73 6.28
N LEU A 42 13.27 -9.26 7.25
CA LEU A 42 13.87 -7.92 7.20
C LEU A 42 14.72 -7.69 5.93
N GLU A 43 15.46 -8.70 5.47
CA GLU A 43 16.26 -8.60 4.24
C GLU A 43 15.36 -8.49 2.99
N ASN A 44 14.20 -9.14 2.98
CA ASN A 44 13.23 -9.03 1.89
C ASN A 44 12.64 -7.62 1.86
N TYR A 45 12.21 -7.08 3.00
CA TYR A 45 11.69 -5.72 3.10
C TYR A 45 12.71 -4.66 2.64
N GLU A 46 13.99 -4.86 2.99
CA GLU A 46 15.07 -4.00 2.49
C GLU A 46 15.23 -4.08 0.98
N GLY A 47 15.17 -5.30 0.43
CA GLY A 47 15.23 -5.55 -1.01
C GLY A 47 14.05 -4.95 -1.77
N GLU A 48 12.84 -5.07 -1.24
CA GLU A 48 11.60 -4.51 -1.79
C GLU A 48 11.64 -2.99 -1.85
N ILE A 49 12.07 -2.33 -0.77
CA ILE A 49 12.25 -0.87 -0.78
C ILE A 49 13.29 -0.46 -1.82
N ALA A 50 14.40 -1.20 -1.94
CA ALA A 50 15.42 -0.91 -2.93
C ALA A 50 14.90 -1.09 -4.37
N TRP A 51 14.10 -2.14 -4.61
CA TRP A 51 13.44 -2.39 -5.88
C TRP A 51 12.42 -1.31 -6.22
N PHE A 52 11.53 -0.95 -5.29
CA PHE A 52 10.54 0.11 -5.47
C PHE A 52 11.21 1.44 -5.83
N LEU A 53 12.32 1.78 -5.16
CA LEU A 53 13.10 2.98 -5.46
C LEU A 53 13.81 2.93 -6.84
N ASP A 54 14.12 1.74 -7.35
CA ASP A 54 14.66 1.57 -8.72
C ASP A 54 13.56 1.73 -9.78
N GLU A 55 12.36 1.18 -9.53
CA GLU A 55 11.20 1.39 -10.40
C GLU A 55 10.76 2.85 -10.43
N LEU A 56 10.68 3.52 -9.27
CA LEU A 56 10.44 4.96 -9.17
C LEU A 56 11.41 5.74 -10.06
N ARG A 57 12.71 5.40 -10.00
CA ARG A 57 13.72 6.06 -10.82
C ARG A 57 13.51 5.85 -12.32
N LYS A 58 13.05 4.67 -12.75
CA LYS A 58 12.73 4.41 -14.17
C LYS A 58 11.57 5.30 -14.62
N ILE A 59 10.54 5.41 -13.79
CA ILE A 59 9.37 6.28 -14.03
C ILE A 59 9.80 7.74 -14.18
N THR A 60 10.60 8.27 -13.24
CA THR A 60 11.02 9.67 -13.29
C THR A 60 12.06 9.96 -14.37
N THR A 61 12.95 9.03 -14.67
CA THR A 61 13.86 9.14 -15.84
C THR A 61 13.08 9.18 -17.15
N ALA A 62 12.02 8.37 -17.28
CA ALA A 62 11.15 8.40 -18.45
C ALA A 62 10.41 9.74 -18.57
N TYR A 63 9.96 10.29 -17.45
CA TYR A 63 9.34 11.61 -17.39
C TYR A 63 10.29 12.73 -17.85
N GLU A 64 11.52 12.78 -17.34
CA GLU A 64 12.57 13.72 -17.79
C GLU A 64 12.88 13.59 -19.29
N GLY A 65 12.77 12.38 -19.83
CA GLY A 65 12.94 12.08 -21.24
C GLY A 65 11.79 12.53 -22.16
N GLY A 66 10.74 13.14 -21.61
CA GLY A 66 9.54 13.56 -22.36
C GLY A 66 8.38 12.57 -22.30
N GLY A 67 8.41 11.62 -21.37
CA GLY A 67 7.37 10.63 -21.11
C GLY A 67 7.63 9.26 -21.77
N SER A 68 6.92 8.23 -21.27
CA SER A 68 6.95 6.86 -21.80
C SER A 68 5.57 6.21 -21.69
N SER A 69 5.23 5.33 -22.63
CA SER A 69 4.07 4.44 -22.49
C SER A 69 4.38 3.18 -21.67
N GLU A 70 5.65 2.89 -21.45
CA GLU A 70 6.11 1.74 -20.64
C GLU A 70 6.18 2.09 -19.15
N TYR A 71 6.49 3.35 -18.83
CA TYR A 71 6.61 3.82 -17.46
C TYR A 71 5.61 4.95 -17.22
N THR A 72 4.55 4.64 -16.48
CA THR A 72 3.49 5.59 -16.10
C THR A 72 3.54 5.87 -14.61
N SER A 73 2.93 6.98 -14.19
CA SER A 73 2.83 7.33 -12.78
C SER A 73 1.90 6.38 -11.99
N ASP A 74 0.96 5.71 -12.68
CA ASP A 74 0.05 4.72 -12.08
C ASP A 74 0.83 3.52 -11.51
N MET A 75 1.95 3.16 -12.15
CA MET A 75 2.82 2.07 -11.67
C MET A 75 3.36 2.30 -10.26
N LEU A 76 3.36 3.53 -9.74
CA LEU A 76 3.76 3.80 -8.36
C LEU A 76 2.80 3.16 -7.35
N ILE A 77 1.51 3.07 -7.68
CA ILE A 77 0.50 2.41 -6.86
C ILE A 77 0.66 0.90 -6.98
N ASP A 78 0.66 0.39 -8.22
CA ASP A 78 0.84 -1.05 -8.50
C ASP A 78 2.09 -1.62 -7.84
N ASN A 79 3.22 -0.91 -7.92
CA ASN A 79 4.48 -1.35 -7.31
C ASN A 79 4.45 -1.30 -5.79
N TRP A 80 3.64 -0.42 -5.19
CA TRP A 80 3.52 -0.31 -3.73
C TRP A 80 2.62 -1.41 -3.16
N GLU A 81 1.52 -1.73 -3.84
CA GLU A 81 0.65 -2.85 -3.49
C GLU A 81 1.39 -4.19 -3.64
N ALA A 82 2.27 -4.30 -4.63
CA ALA A 82 3.01 -5.53 -4.91
C ALA A 82 4.18 -5.84 -3.96
N VAL A 83 4.39 -5.18 -2.82
CA VAL A 83 5.52 -5.50 -1.90
C VAL A 83 5.02 -5.95 -0.53
N ASP A 84 5.63 -7.00 0.04
CA ASP A 84 5.29 -7.50 1.38
C ASP A 84 5.56 -6.44 2.48
N PHE A 85 6.51 -5.53 2.22
CA PHE A 85 6.77 -4.40 3.09
C PHE A 85 5.51 -3.54 3.32
N HIS A 86 4.57 -3.49 2.37
CA HIS A 86 3.28 -2.80 2.48
C HIS A 86 2.54 -3.20 3.76
N ALA A 87 2.08 -4.45 3.86
CA ALA A 87 1.37 -4.91 5.06
C ALA A 87 2.26 -4.82 6.31
N ALA A 88 3.56 -5.09 6.18
CA ALA A 88 4.45 -5.02 7.34
C ALA A 88 4.46 -3.63 7.98
N ILE A 89 4.49 -2.55 7.19
CA ILE A 89 4.42 -1.19 7.76
C ILE A 89 3.00 -0.80 8.17
N GLU A 90 2.00 -1.12 7.36
CA GLU A 90 0.59 -0.78 7.58
C GLU A 90 0.13 -1.28 8.95
N THR A 91 0.34 -2.57 9.21
CA THR A 91 -0.18 -3.16 10.44
C THR A 91 0.58 -2.69 11.67
N ASN A 92 1.82 -2.22 11.54
CA ASN A 92 2.70 -1.91 12.69
C ASN A 92 2.80 -0.41 13.01
N TYR A 93 2.75 0.47 12.01
CA TYR A 93 2.93 1.91 12.18
C TYR A 93 2.16 2.72 11.15
N ILE A 94 0.85 2.80 11.35
CA ILE A 94 -0.09 3.47 10.43
C ILE A 94 0.23 4.94 10.12
N GLN A 95 0.77 5.69 11.08
CA GLN A 95 1.18 7.08 10.86
C GLN A 95 2.30 7.20 9.82
N ILE A 96 3.22 6.24 9.81
CA ILE A 96 4.31 6.21 8.83
C ILE A 96 3.82 5.63 7.50
N TYR A 97 2.94 4.62 7.53
CA TYR A 97 2.25 4.13 6.34
C TYR A 97 1.53 5.25 5.58
N ALA A 98 0.73 6.07 6.28
CA ALA A 98 0.06 7.23 5.67
C ALA A 98 1.06 8.21 5.02
N SER A 99 2.23 8.42 5.64
CA SER A 99 3.28 9.27 5.04
C SER A 99 3.93 8.68 3.79
N ILE A 100 3.98 7.35 3.66
CA ILE A 100 4.47 6.68 2.46
C ILE A 100 3.47 6.92 1.32
N TRP A 101 2.18 6.67 1.56
CA TRP A 101 1.11 6.99 0.61
C TRP A 101 1.11 8.45 0.17
N GLN A 102 1.32 9.39 1.10
CA GLN A 102 1.45 10.81 0.76
C GLN A 102 2.65 11.09 -0.13
N GLY A 103 3.79 10.43 0.10
CA GLY A 103 4.96 10.54 -0.78
C GLY A 103 4.72 9.95 -2.16
N ILE A 104 4.05 8.80 -2.24
CA ILE A 104 3.67 8.14 -3.51
C ILE A 104 2.78 9.07 -4.33
N TYR A 105 1.70 9.58 -3.73
CA TYR A 105 0.79 10.49 -4.40
C TYR A 105 1.41 11.87 -4.68
N GLY A 106 2.37 12.33 -3.86
CA GLY A 106 3.14 13.54 -4.12
C GLY A 106 3.90 13.43 -5.44
N VAL A 107 4.68 12.36 -5.60
CA VAL A 107 5.40 12.07 -6.85
C VAL A 107 4.41 11.90 -8.01
N LYS A 108 3.41 11.03 -7.87
CA LYS A 108 2.41 10.75 -8.91
C LYS A 108 1.74 12.04 -9.41
N THR A 109 1.26 12.87 -8.49
CA THR A 109 0.58 14.13 -8.83
C THR A 109 1.52 15.11 -9.54
N SER A 110 2.79 15.17 -9.11
CA SER A 110 3.79 16.05 -9.72
C SER A 110 4.10 15.63 -11.16
N LEU A 111 4.21 14.32 -11.41
CA LEU A 111 4.37 13.74 -12.75
C LEU A 111 3.14 14.01 -13.63
N ASP A 112 1.94 13.73 -13.13
CA ASP A 112 0.68 13.87 -13.87
C ASP A 112 0.37 15.33 -14.22
N SER A 113 0.81 16.26 -13.37
CA SER A 113 0.60 17.70 -13.57
C SER A 113 1.63 18.35 -14.49
N GLY A 114 2.70 17.63 -14.85
CA GLY A 114 3.77 18.17 -15.68
C GLY A 114 4.69 19.15 -14.94
N ASP A 115 4.92 18.94 -13.64
CA ASP A 115 5.76 19.80 -12.82
C ASP A 115 7.25 19.74 -13.23
N SER A 116 8.04 20.70 -12.73
CA SER A 116 9.47 20.72 -13.03
C SER A 116 10.22 19.51 -12.44
N PRO A 117 11.32 19.04 -13.06
CA PRO A 117 12.16 17.97 -12.49
C PRO A 117 12.57 18.23 -11.04
N ASP A 118 12.92 19.48 -10.71
CA ASP A 118 13.28 19.87 -9.33
C ASP A 118 12.11 19.66 -8.33
N SER A 119 10.86 19.83 -8.78
CA SER A 119 9.67 19.56 -7.96
C SER A 119 9.46 18.07 -7.75
N VAL A 120 9.60 17.28 -8.82
CA VAL A 120 9.52 15.81 -8.77
C VAL A 120 10.61 15.25 -7.84
N ASP A 121 11.84 15.74 -7.94
CA ASP A 121 12.97 15.36 -7.07
C ASP A 121 12.69 15.63 -5.59
N ALA A 122 11.99 16.73 -5.28
CA ALA A 122 11.64 17.06 -3.90
C ALA A 122 10.62 16.07 -3.33
N GLU A 123 9.61 15.69 -4.11
CA GLU A 123 8.62 14.67 -3.73
C GLU A 123 9.27 13.29 -3.60
N GLU A 124 10.17 12.91 -4.52
CA GLU A 124 10.95 11.67 -4.43
C GLU A 124 11.77 11.59 -3.14
N ALA A 125 12.42 12.70 -2.77
CA ALA A 125 13.21 12.76 -1.54
C ALA A 125 12.32 12.58 -0.30
N GLY A 126 11.10 13.13 -0.32
CA GLY A 126 10.08 12.92 0.70
C GLY A 126 9.67 11.46 0.82
N LEU A 127 9.29 10.83 -0.30
CA LEU A 127 8.92 9.42 -0.35
C LEU A 127 10.04 8.50 0.12
N ARG A 128 11.27 8.71 -0.36
CA ARG A 128 12.45 7.94 0.05
C ARG A 128 12.66 8.01 1.56
N LYS A 129 12.50 9.19 2.15
CA LYS A 129 12.61 9.38 3.60
C LYS A 129 11.51 8.59 4.33
N ALA A 130 10.27 8.67 3.89
CA ALA A 130 9.14 7.94 4.49
C ALA A 130 9.37 6.42 4.46
N LEU A 131 9.83 5.87 3.32
CA LEU A 131 10.15 4.44 3.17
C LEU A 131 11.23 3.99 4.17
N TRP A 132 12.34 4.74 4.28
CA TRP A 132 13.40 4.38 5.23
C TRP A 132 12.98 4.55 6.70
N GLN A 133 12.14 5.53 7.00
CA GLN A 133 11.53 5.66 8.33
C GLN A 133 10.61 4.46 8.63
N GLY A 134 9.82 4.04 7.65
CA GLY A 134 8.98 2.85 7.73
C GLY A 134 9.79 1.60 8.02
N LEU A 135 10.90 1.38 7.30
CA LEU A 135 11.79 0.25 7.55
C LEU A 135 12.35 0.28 8.98
N GLY A 136 12.76 1.45 9.46
CA GLY A 136 13.22 1.61 10.85
C GLY A 136 12.16 1.21 11.87
N ALA A 137 10.89 1.56 11.58
CA ALA A 137 9.75 1.20 12.41
C ALA A 137 9.49 -0.32 12.38
N VAL A 138 9.43 -0.93 11.19
CA VAL A 138 9.27 -2.39 11.03
C VAL A 138 10.40 -3.15 11.74
N LYS A 139 11.65 -2.70 11.68
CA LYS A 139 12.77 -3.29 12.43
C LYS A 139 12.55 -3.23 13.95
N LEU A 140 11.99 -2.13 14.46
CA LEU A 140 11.66 -2.00 15.88
C LEU A 140 10.51 -2.95 16.26
N ALA A 141 9.47 -3.06 15.43
CA ALA A 141 8.38 -4.01 15.65
C ALA A 141 8.86 -5.47 15.58
N ALA A 142 9.72 -5.82 14.62
CA ALA A 142 10.34 -7.15 14.52
C ALA A 142 11.11 -7.52 15.79
N ARG A 143 11.84 -6.55 16.36
CA ARG A 143 12.50 -6.74 17.65
C ARG A 143 11.49 -7.00 18.77
N PHE A 144 10.46 -6.18 18.91
CA PHE A 144 9.43 -6.39 19.93
C PHE A 144 8.68 -7.72 19.76
N GLN A 145 8.43 -8.14 18.52
CA GLN A 145 7.87 -9.46 18.20
C GLN A 145 8.81 -10.59 18.67
N SER A 146 10.11 -10.49 18.39
CA SER A 146 11.11 -11.46 18.84
C SER A 146 11.26 -11.53 20.38
N GLU A 147 10.99 -10.43 21.07
CA GLU A 147 10.97 -10.33 22.53
C GLU A 147 9.63 -10.77 23.14
N GLY A 148 8.64 -11.16 22.32
CA GLY A 148 7.32 -11.60 22.76
C GLY A 148 6.43 -10.47 23.30
N LEU A 149 6.73 -9.22 22.92
CA LEU A 149 6.02 -8.01 23.38
C LEU A 149 4.82 -7.65 22.50
N THR A 150 4.63 -8.34 21.38
CA THR A 150 3.49 -8.17 20.47
C THR A 150 2.76 -9.49 20.29
N ALA A 151 1.43 -9.45 20.20
CA ALA A 151 0.66 -10.62 19.79
C ALA A 151 0.95 -10.96 18.31
N ALA A 152 0.78 -12.24 17.96
CA ALA A 152 0.70 -12.64 16.56
C ALA A 152 -0.49 -11.93 15.91
N LYS A 153 -0.32 -11.45 14.69
CA LYS A 153 -1.39 -10.83 13.92
C LYS A 153 -2.06 -11.92 13.10
N GLY A 154 -3.27 -12.28 13.49
CA GLY A 154 -4.14 -13.05 12.60
C GLY A 154 -4.78 -12.12 11.58
N ASP A 155 -5.39 -12.69 10.54
CA ASP A 155 -6.45 -12.01 9.80
C ASP A 155 -7.38 -11.37 10.83
N ILE A 156 -7.57 -10.07 10.76
CA ILE A 156 -8.49 -9.36 11.64
C ILE A 156 -9.85 -9.97 11.35
N ASP A 157 -10.28 -10.91 12.20
CA ASP A 157 -11.63 -11.47 12.16
C ASP A 157 -12.56 -10.30 12.39
N SER A 158 -13.15 -9.82 11.28
CA SER A 158 -14.05 -8.68 11.25
C SER A 158 -15.02 -8.84 12.41
N ARG A 159 -14.91 -7.93 13.38
CA ARG A 159 -15.84 -7.81 14.51
C ARG A 159 -17.25 -7.97 13.93
N GLY A 160 -18.10 -8.80 14.57
CA GLY A 160 -19.35 -9.38 14.05
C GLY A 160 -20.48 -8.45 13.55
N LEU A 161 -20.11 -7.37 12.87
CA LEU A 161 -20.91 -6.49 12.04
C LEU A 161 -20.88 -7.04 10.61
N SER A 162 -21.98 -6.84 9.89
CA SER A 162 -21.98 -7.01 8.43
C SER A 162 -21.17 -5.90 7.75
N SER A 163 -20.72 -6.14 6.52
CA SER A 163 -19.99 -5.13 5.72
C SER A 163 -20.75 -3.80 5.61
N SER A 164 -22.09 -3.87 5.51
CA SER A 164 -22.97 -2.71 5.50
C SER A 164 -22.94 -1.92 6.81
N GLU A 165 -22.88 -2.59 7.96
CA GLU A 165 -22.78 -1.97 9.29
C GLU A 165 -21.38 -1.39 9.54
N THR A 166 -20.33 -2.05 9.03
CA THR A 166 -18.95 -1.55 9.05
C THR A 166 -18.85 -0.23 8.29
N LEU A 167 -19.41 -0.13 7.09
CA LEU A 167 -19.44 1.12 6.31
C LEU A 167 -20.20 2.24 7.01
N ASP A 168 -21.34 1.96 7.64
CA ASP A 168 -22.06 2.96 8.45
C ASP A 168 -21.25 3.41 9.66
N THR A 169 -20.51 2.49 10.29
CA THR A 169 -19.61 2.79 11.40
C THR A 169 -18.50 3.73 10.94
N ILE A 170 -17.82 3.43 9.83
CA ILE A 170 -16.80 4.31 9.24
C ILE A 170 -17.35 5.73 9.04
N LYS A 171 -18.56 5.88 8.48
CA LYS A 171 -19.16 7.21 8.27
C LYS A 171 -19.37 7.97 9.58
N SER A 172 -19.73 7.28 10.66
CA SER A 172 -19.86 7.88 12.00
C SER A 172 -18.50 8.26 12.60
N GLU A 173 -17.44 7.48 12.34
CA GLU A 173 -16.07 7.81 12.75
C GLU A 173 -15.61 9.10 12.04
N LEU A 174 -15.91 9.26 10.75
CA LEU A 174 -15.59 10.47 9.99
C LEU A 174 -16.33 11.72 10.54
N ASP A 175 -17.60 11.59 10.95
CA ASP A 175 -18.31 12.68 11.64
C ASP A 175 -17.64 13.05 12.96
N ARG A 176 -17.16 12.04 13.71
CA ARG A 176 -16.45 12.26 14.96
C ARG A 176 -15.12 12.96 14.74
N ALA A 177 -14.38 12.61 13.67
CA ALA A 177 -13.15 13.30 13.30
C ALA A 177 -13.40 14.79 13.02
N ILE A 178 -14.45 15.15 12.27
CA ILE A 178 -14.84 16.55 12.06
C ILE A 178 -15.14 17.24 13.39
N ALA A 179 -15.92 16.61 14.27
CA ALA A 179 -16.26 17.17 15.57
C ALA A 179 -15.00 17.46 16.40
N LYS A 180 -14.02 16.54 16.40
CA LYS A 180 -12.72 16.72 17.06
C LYS A 180 -11.89 17.85 16.46
N SER A 181 -11.89 17.99 15.14
CA SER A 181 -11.27 19.15 14.48
C SER A 181 -11.94 20.47 14.89
N ALA A 182 -13.28 20.50 14.99
CA ALA A 182 -14.02 21.67 15.46
C ALA A 182 -13.74 22.00 16.93
N GLU A 183 -13.47 20.99 17.76
CA GLU A 183 -12.99 21.12 19.16
C GLU A 183 -11.52 21.58 19.26
N ARG A 184 -10.81 21.76 18.12
CA ARG A 184 -9.37 22.04 18.05
C ARG A 184 -8.50 20.93 18.64
N LEU A 185 -8.91 19.68 18.41
CA LEU A 185 -8.19 18.47 18.79
C LEU A 185 -7.73 17.71 17.53
N PRO A 186 -6.84 18.29 16.70
CA PRO A 186 -6.47 17.71 15.41
C PRO A 186 -5.76 16.37 15.54
N ALA A 187 -4.98 16.16 16.61
CA ALA A 187 -4.36 14.85 16.86
C ALA A 187 -5.39 13.75 17.09
N GLU A 188 -6.42 14.02 17.92
CA GLU A 188 -7.52 13.08 18.14
C GLU A 188 -8.31 12.83 16.85
N ALA A 189 -8.53 13.87 16.03
CA ALA A 189 -9.20 13.73 14.74
C ALA A 189 -8.42 12.80 13.79
N THR A 190 -7.10 12.98 13.70
CA THR A 190 -6.22 12.11 12.92
C THR A 190 -6.25 10.67 13.42
N ASP A 191 -6.14 10.45 14.74
CA ASP A 191 -6.18 9.10 15.31
C ASP A 191 -7.51 8.39 15.01
N ILE A 192 -8.64 9.12 15.02
CA ILE A 192 -9.95 8.56 14.65
C ILE A 192 -9.95 8.08 13.19
N VAL A 193 -9.42 8.89 12.27
CA VAL A 193 -9.38 8.54 10.83
C VAL A 193 -8.52 7.31 10.60
N LEU A 194 -7.33 7.26 11.19
CA LEU A 194 -6.42 6.13 11.01
C LEU A 194 -6.95 4.85 11.64
N ASN A 195 -7.63 4.94 12.79
CA ASN A 195 -8.30 3.79 13.38
C ASN A 195 -9.50 3.34 12.53
N ALA A 196 -10.24 4.25 11.93
CA ALA A 196 -11.35 3.90 11.02
C ALA A 196 -10.85 3.19 9.76
N TYR A 197 -9.67 3.57 9.26
CA TYR A 197 -9.02 2.83 8.19
C TYR A 197 -8.62 1.41 8.63
N LEU A 198 -7.72 1.31 9.62
CA LEU A 198 -7.14 0.03 10.06
C LEU A 198 -8.17 -0.97 10.56
N GLU A 199 -9.09 -0.52 11.41
CA GLU A 199 -9.91 -1.43 12.20
C GLU A 199 -11.23 -1.76 11.51
N LEU A 200 -11.58 -1.04 10.43
CA LEU A 200 -12.87 -1.17 9.75
C LEU A 200 -12.73 -1.27 8.23
N PHE A 201 -11.96 -0.38 7.58
CA PHE A 201 -11.89 -0.36 6.11
C PHE A 201 -11.06 -1.52 5.55
N GLU A 202 -9.91 -1.83 6.15
CA GLU A 202 -9.04 -2.94 5.73
C GLU A 202 -9.80 -4.28 5.66
N GLY A 203 -10.62 -4.59 6.67
CA GLY A 203 -11.48 -5.77 6.66
C GLY A 203 -12.60 -5.79 5.59
N LEU A 204 -12.80 -4.73 4.83
CA LEU A 204 -13.73 -4.67 3.68
C LEU A 204 -13.01 -4.74 2.34
N GLU A 205 -11.71 -4.48 2.32
CA GLU A 205 -10.93 -4.22 1.12
C GLU A 205 -10.90 -5.42 0.18
N GLY A 206 -10.59 -6.61 0.71
CA GLY A 206 -10.52 -7.83 -0.08
C GLY A 206 -11.85 -8.20 -0.78
N ASP A 207 -12.99 -7.91 -0.16
CA ASP A 207 -14.30 -8.10 -0.82
C ASP A 207 -14.55 -6.98 -1.85
N LEU A 208 -14.25 -5.73 -1.50
CA LEU A 208 -14.58 -4.56 -2.31
C LEU A 208 -13.70 -4.44 -3.56
N ILE A 209 -12.43 -4.82 -3.49
CA ILE A 209 -11.48 -4.74 -4.61
C ILE A 209 -11.92 -5.65 -5.78
N THR A 210 -12.57 -6.79 -5.46
CA THR A 210 -13.15 -7.68 -6.47
C THR A 210 -14.36 -7.07 -7.19
N LEU A 211 -15.02 -6.09 -6.57
CA LEU A 211 -16.20 -5.41 -7.08
C LEU A 211 -15.83 -4.15 -7.86
N ASP A 212 -14.93 -3.35 -7.31
CA ASP A 212 -14.51 -2.06 -7.88
C ASP A 212 -13.14 -1.64 -7.29
N ALA A 213 -12.04 -2.08 -7.94
CA ALA A 213 -10.68 -1.76 -7.52
C ALA A 213 -10.39 -0.24 -7.54
N GLY A 214 -10.91 0.49 -8.52
CA GLY A 214 -10.73 1.94 -8.59
C GLY A 214 -11.39 2.68 -7.41
N LEU A 215 -12.54 2.18 -6.93
CA LEU A 215 -13.18 2.72 -5.74
C LEU A 215 -12.38 2.44 -4.45
N VAL A 216 -11.69 1.29 -4.37
CA VAL A 216 -10.80 0.97 -3.25
C VAL A 216 -9.62 1.94 -3.21
N GLU A 217 -8.88 2.06 -4.32
CA GLU A 217 -7.76 3.00 -4.44
C GLU A 217 -8.18 4.43 -4.08
N ASP A 218 -9.35 4.87 -4.58
CA ASP A 218 -9.91 6.19 -4.29
C ASP A 218 -10.22 6.39 -2.79
N LEU A 219 -10.62 5.34 -2.07
CA LEU A 219 -10.90 5.38 -0.64
C LEU A 219 -9.61 5.32 0.19
N GLU A 220 -8.64 4.49 -0.20
CA GLU A 220 -7.32 4.44 0.43
C GLU A 220 -6.61 5.79 0.31
N LYS A 221 -6.66 6.41 -0.87
CA LYS A 221 -6.18 7.78 -1.07
C LYS A 221 -6.89 8.76 -0.15
N ASP A 222 -8.20 8.66 0.00
CA ASP A 222 -8.94 9.55 0.91
C ASP A 222 -8.51 9.35 2.36
N PHE A 223 -8.34 8.10 2.82
CA PHE A 223 -7.91 7.77 4.17
C PHE A 223 -6.47 8.15 4.49
N ASN A 224 -5.55 7.91 3.56
CA ASN A 224 -4.11 8.01 3.81
C ASN A 224 -3.50 9.33 3.34
N VAL A 225 -4.15 10.02 2.39
CA VAL A 225 -3.64 11.27 1.79
C VAL A 225 -4.60 12.43 1.99
N THR A 226 -5.76 12.41 1.33
CA THR A 226 -6.64 13.58 1.20
C THR A 226 -7.14 14.07 2.56
N LEU A 227 -7.69 13.18 3.39
CA LEU A 227 -8.24 13.54 4.69
C LEU A 227 -7.14 13.88 5.72
N PRO A 228 -6.03 13.11 5.86
CA PRO A 228 -4.91 13.50 6.72
C PRO A 228 -4.30 14.86 6.36
N GLN A 229 -4.15 15.16 5.07
CA GLN A 229 -3.69 16.48 4.63
C GLN A 229 -4.70 17.58 5.00
N ALA A 230 -6.00 17.31 4.82
CA ALA A 230 -7.04 18.26 5.19
C ALA A 230 -7.09 18.52 6.71
N LEU A 231 -6.81 17.51 7.53
CA LEU A 231 -6.74 17.61 8.99
C LEU A 231 -5.48 18.31 9.52
N SER A 232 -4.35 18.13 8.83
CA SER A 232 -3.06 18.74 9.21
C SER A 232 -2.89 20.17 8.69
N SER A 233 -3.59 20.52 7.62
CA SER A 233 -3.64 21.87 7.08
C SER A 233 -4.50 22.81 7.94
N GLU A 234 -4.22 24.11 7.92
CA GLU A 234 -5.10 25.14 8.51
C GLU A 234 -6.39 25.36 7.68
N LEU A 235 -6.95 24.31 7.08
CA LEU A 235 -8.17 24.38 6.30
C LEU A 235 -9.35 24.84 7.18
N SER A 236 -10.31 25.50 6.54
CA SER A 236 -11.58 25.80 7.20
C SER A 236 -12.34 24.51 7.48
N LEU A 237 -13.17 24.52 8.54
CA LEU A 237 -14.07 23.41 8.83
C LEU A 237 -15.00 23.10 7.64
N ASP A 238 -15.37 24.09 6.84
CA ASP A 238 -16.19 23.88 5.65
C ASP A 238 -15.45 23.04 4.58
N ALA A 239 -14.17 23.31 4.35
CA ALA A 239 -13.35 22.53 3.43
C ALA A 239 -13.16 21.09 3.94
N LEU A 240 -12.92 20.92 5.24
CA LEU A 240 -12.83 19.59 5.85
C LEU A 240 -14.16 18.81 5.72
N ASN A 241 -15.29 19.47 5.96
CA ASN A 241 -16.62 18.87 5.77
C ASN A 241 -16.84 18.43 4.33
N GLN A 242 -16.36 19.20 3.35
CA GLN A 242 -16.47 18.85 1.94
C GLN A 242 -15.68 17.58 1.61
N VAL A 243 -14.43 17.47 2.08
CA VAL A 243 -13.59 16.27 1.90
C VAL A 243 -14.30 15.04 2.48
N VAL A 244 -14.75 15.13 3.73
CA VAL A 244 -15.46 14.02 4.38
C VAL A 244 -16.78 13.69 3.67
N SER A 245 -17.51 14.69 3.16
CA SER A 245 -18.74 14.43 2.41
C SER A 245 -18.50 13.68 1.10
N GLN A 246 -17.40 13.96 0.40
CA GLN A 246 -17.03 13.24 -0.81
C GLN A 246 -16.67 11.79 -0.50
N MET A 247 -15.84 11.59 0.52
CA MET A 247 -15.46 10.27 1.00
C MET A 247 -16.68 9.43 1.43
N LYS A 248 -17.64 10.05 2.13
CA LYS A 248 -18.92 9.40 2.48
C LYS A 248 -19.74 8.98 1.28
N GLY A 249 -19.69 9.74 0.18
CA GLY A 249 -20.33 9.37 -1.08
C GLY A 249 -19.73 8.09 -1.68
N LYS A 250 -18.40 7.95 -1.64
CA LYS A 250 -17.70 6.72 -2.05
C LYS A 250 -18.09 5.53 -1.16
N LEU A 251 -18.14 5.71 0.16
CA LEU A 251 -18.61 4.68 1.09
C LEU A 251 -20.06 4.24 0.83
N ASP A 252 -20.94 5.17 0.43
CA ASP A 252 -22.31 4.84 0.02
C ASP A 252 -22.35 4.01 -1.27
N GLN A 253 -21.43 4.27 -2.21
CA GLN A 253 -21.26 3.43 -3.41
C GLN A 253 -20.76 2.04 -3.04
N SER A 254 -19.75 1.92 -2.18
CA SER A 254 -19.23 0.63 -1.68
C SER A 254 -20.36 -0.20 -1.04
N LYS A 255 -21.18 0.45 -0.22
CA LYS A 255 -22.32 -0.19 0.45
C LYS A 255 -23.29 -0.79 -0.54
N LYS A 256 -23.61 -0.05 -1.61
CA LYS A 256 -24.51 -0.51 -2.66
C LYS A 256 -23.93 -1.73 -3.39
N LEU A 257 -22.66 -1.67 -3.79
CA LEU A 257 -21.97 -2.78 -4.49
C LEU A 257 -21.97 -4.06 -3.66
N MET A 258 -21.60 -3.96 -2.38
CA MET A 258 -21.56 -5.13 -1.49
C MET A 258 -22.96 -5.72 -1.26
N GLN A 259 -23.98 -4.89 -1.08
CA GLN A 259 -25.37 -5.37 -0.96
C GLN A 259 -25.87 -6.05 -2.24
N GLU A 260 -25.53 -5.54 -3.42
CA GLU A 260 -25.86 -6.17 -4.70
C GLU A 260 -25.15 -7.53 -4.85
N ALA A 261 -23.89 -7.63 -4.44
CA ALA A 261 -23.12 -8.87 -4.44
C ALA A 261 -23.69 -9.92 -3.47
N GLU A 262 -24.09 -9.52 -2.26
CA GLU A 262 -24.76 -10.40 -1.29
C GLU A 262 -26.11 -10.91 -1.80
N ASN A 263 -26.93 -10.03 -2.37
CA ASN A 263 -28.24 -10.39 -2.92
C ASN A 263 -28.10 -11.35 -4.10
N SER A 264 -27.11 -11.11 -4.96
CA SER A 264 -26.81 -12.00 -6.09
C SER A 264 -26.40 -13.39 -5.60
N ARG A 265 -25.52 -13.47 -4.59
CA ARG A 265 -25.16 -14.76 -3.95
C ARG A 265 -26.38 -15.49 -3.41
N ARG A 266 -27.25 -14.82 -2.65
CA ARG A 266 -28.49 -15.44 -2.10
C ARG A 266 -29.49 -15.89 -3.17
N SER A 267 -29.48 -15.31 -4.36
CA SER A 267 -30.41 -15.67 -5.45
C SER A 267 -30.01 -16.93 -6.24
N VAL A 268 -28.74 -17.32 -6.14
CA VAL A 268 -28.16 -18.49 -6.84
C VAL A 268 -28.30 -19.77 -6.00
N PHE A 269 -28.52 -19.66 -4.69
CA PHE A 269 -28.78 -20.76 -3.77
C PHE A 269 -30.28 -20.96 -3.50
#